data_AF-A0A0D7NBS6-F1
#
_entry.id   AF-A0A0D7NBS6-F1
#
_cell.length_a   1.000
_cell.length_b   1.000
_cell.length_c   1.000
_cell.angle_alpha   90.00
_cell.angle_beta   90.00
_cell.angle_gamma   90.00
#
_symmetry.space_group_name_H-M   'P 1'
#
loop_
_entity.id
_entity.type
_entity.pdbx_description
1 polymer ?
#
loop_
_entity_poly.entity_id
_entity_poly.type
_entity_poly.pdbx_seq_one_letter_code
_entity_poly.pdbx_strand_id
1 'polypeptide(L)'
;MPGHRNVLVLIIGVLLVSLALVATDVGASAQQAQAVSHERDIVDLRVGQRVLVDDGTCPAGKIKLVTGAQLNQNGVVRSITCVPRFAKK
;
A
#
# COMPACT_ATOMS: atom_id res chain seq x y z
N MET A 1 10.46 29.74 49.98
CA MET A 1 10.89 29.99 48.58
C MET A 1 10.18 29.00 47.65
N PRO A 2 9.04 29.37 47.04
CA PRO A 2 8.16 28.44 46.28
C PRO A 2 8.46 28.32 44.76
N GLY A 3 9.45 29.06 44.23
CA GLY A 3 9.66 29.19 42.77
C GLY A 3 10.15 27.91 42.07
N HIS A 4 10.96 27.09 42.72
CA HIS A 4 11.53 25.89 42.07
C HIS A 4 10.52 24.79 41.79
N ARG A 5 9.46 24.69 42.60
CA ARG A 5 8.44 23.64 42.44
C ARG A 5 7.54 23.91 41.23
N ASN A 6 7.26 25.18 40.93
CA ASN A 6 6.50 25.55 39.73
C ASN A 6 7.32 25.40 38.44
N VAL A 7 8.61 25.73 38.49
CA VAL A 7 9.51 25.59 37.34
C VAL A 7 9.68 24.11 36.97
N LEU A 8 9.81 23.22 37.96
CA LEU A 8 9.90 21.77 37.74
C LEU A 8 8.64 21.22 37.06
N VAL A 9 7.46 21.63 37.52
CA VAL A 9 6.17 21.18 36.95
C VAL A 9 5.99 21.64 35.50
N LEU A 10 6.42 22.86 35.17
CA LEU A 10 6.37 23.38 33.79
C LEU A 10 7.30 22.59 32.86
N ILE A 11 8.53 22.29 33.29
CA ILE A 11 9.50 21.53 32.49
C ILE A 11 9.00 20.11 32.22
N ILE A 12 8.45 19.43 33.24
CA ILE A 12 7.88 18.08 33.10
C ILE A 12 6.67 18.11 32.17
N GLY A 13 5.81 19.12 32.28
CA GLY A 13 4.65 19.29 31.40
C GLY A 13 5.05 19.45 29.93
N VAL A 14 6.06 20.27 29.62
CA VAL A 14 6.55 20.48 28.26
C VAL A 14 7.19 19.21 27.68
N LEU A 15 7.94 18.45 28.48
CA LEU A 15 8.56 17.18 28.07
C LEU A 15 7.53 16.09 27.74
N LEU A 16 6.42 16.03 28.48
CA LEU A 16 5.36 15.05 28.23
C LEU A 16 4.55 15.38 26.98
N VAL A 17 4.33 16.67 26.69
CA VAL A 17 3.61 17.12 25.48
C VAL A 17 4.45 16.89 24.21
N SER A 18 5.77 17.13 24.27
CA SER A 18 6.64 16.92 23.10
C SER A 18 6.82 15.45 22.74
N LEU A 19 6.78 14.53 23.71
CA LEU A 19 6.88 13.09 23.45
C LEU A 19 5.63 12.51 22.77
N ALA A 20 4.45 13.12 22.97
CA ALA A 20 3.20 12.65 22.37
C ALA A 20 3.03 13.02 20.89
N LEU A 21 3.79 14.01 20.37
CA LEU A 21 3.68 14.46 18.98
C LEU A 21 4.49 13.61 17.97
N VAL A 22 5.31 12.64 18.44
CA VAL A 22 6.20 11.82 17.60
C VAL A 22 5.62 10.41 17.33
N ALA A 23 4.30 10.22 17.43
CA ALA A 23 3.67 8.90 17.25
C ALA A 23 2.69 8.79 16.08
N THR A 24 2.50 9.85 15.28
CA THR A 24 1.52 9.88 14.19
C THR A 24 2.19 9.93 12.81
N ASP A 25 3.03 8.95 12.51
CA ASP A 25 3.37 8.63 11.12
C ASP A 25 3.20 7.12 10.91
N VAL A 26 1.96 6.66 11.10
CA VAL A 26 1.56 5.32 10.66
C VAL A 26 1.34 5.47 9.16
N GLY A 27 2.43 5.35 8.39
CA GLY A 27 2.40 5.37 6.94
C GLY A 27 1.40 4.33 6.43
N ALA A 28 0.19 4.79 6.10
CA ALA A 28 -0.78 3.99 5.38
C ALA A 28 -0.18 3.76 3.98
N SER A 29 0.45 2.60 3.78
CA SER A 29 0.89 2.16 2.46
C SER A 29 -0.35 1.96 1.60
N ALA A 30 -0.76 3.03 0.91
CA ALA A 30 -1.73 2.95 -0.17
C ALA A 30 -1.12 2.02 -1.22
N GLN A 31 -1.68 0.80 -1.32
CA GLN A 31 -1.35 -0.19 -2.34
C GLN A 31 -1.71 0.42 -3.70
N GLN A 32 -0.78 1.18 -4.28
CA GLN A 32 -0.96 1.78 -5.59
C GLN A 32 -0.97 0.65 -6.59
N ALA A 33 -2.08 0.46 -7.31
CA ALA A 33 -2.18 -0.54 -8.37
C ALA A 33 -1.08 -0.28 -9.41
N GLN A 34 0.01 -1.03 -9.34
CA GLN A 34 1.07 -0.96 -10.34
C GLN A 34 0.50 -1.49 -11.65
N ALA A 35 0.32 -0.60 -12.63
CA ALA A 35 0.03 -1.00 -14.00
C ALA A 35 1.38 -1.34 -14.66
N VAL A 36 1.56 -2.59 -15.09
CA VAL A 36 2.80 -3.06 -15.72
C VAL A 36 2.54 -3.46 -17.17
N SER A 37 3.52 -3.26 -18.05
CA SER A 37 3.37 -3.56 -19.49
C SER A 37 3.35 -5.06 -19.79
N HIS A 38 4.03 -5.89 -18.98
CA HIS A 38 3.98 -7.35 -19.11
C HIS A 38 3.80 -8.06 -17.78
N GLU A 39 3.14 -9.22 -17.80
CA GLU A 39 2.93 -10.05 -16.60
C GLU A 39 4.24 -10.52 -15.95
N ARG A 40 5.27 -10.74 -16.75
CA ARG A 40 6.64 -11.08 -16.30
C ARG A 40 7.30 -9.96 -15.47
N ASP A 41 6.81 -8.72 -15.59
CA ASP A 41 7.30 -7.59 -14.80
C ASP A 41 6.61 -7.51 -13.42
N ILE A 42 5.68 -8.43 -13.12
CA ILE A 42 5.08 -8.56 -11.79
C ILE A 42 6.05 -9.34 -10.88
N VAL A 43 6.99 -8.60 -10.30
CA VAL A 43 8.11 -9.15 -9.51
C VAL A 43 7.65 -9.73 -8.17
N ASP A 44 6.70 -9.09 -7.48
CA ASP A 44 6.17 -9.52 -6.16
C ASP A 44 4.64 -9.49 -6.16
N LEU A 45 3.99 -10.49 -6.79
CA LEU A 45 2.53 -10.61 -6.73
C LEU A 45 2.10 -11.25 -5.42
N ARG A 46 1.28 -10.55 -4.64
CA ARG A 46 0.74 -11.07 -3.37
C ARG A 46 -0.63 -11.70 -3.57
N VAL A 47 -1.00 -12.62 -2.67
CA VAL A 47 -2.37 -13.17 -2.64
C VAL A 47 -3.36 -12.02 -2.41
N GLY A 48 -4.42 -11.98 -3.21
CA GLY A 48 -5.43 -10.92 -3.23
C GLY A 48 -5.01 -9.66 -4.01
N GLN A 49 -3.74 -9.50 -4.39
CA GLN A 49 -3.31 -8.36 -5.19
C GLN A 49 -3.82 -8.47 -6.62
N ARG A 50 -4.22 -7.33 -7.18
CA ARG A 50 -4.78 -7.18 -8.53
C ARG A 50 -3.92 -6.22 -9.32
N VAL A 51 -3.45 -6.64 -10.48
CA VAL A 51 -2.57 -5.89 -11.36
C VAL A 51 -3.19 -5.84 -12.75
N LEU A 52 -3.24 -4.64 -13.34
CA LEU A 52 -3.72 -4.45 -14.71
C LEU A 52 -2.51 -4.44 -15.65
N VAL A 53 -2.59 -5.26 -16.70
CA VAL A 53 -1.53 -5.47 -17.71
C VAL A 53 -2.11 -5.22 -19.09
N ASP A 54 -1.45 -4.39 -19.90
CA ASP A 54 -1.86 -4.08 -21.27
C ASP A 54 -0.84 -4.64 -22.26
N ASP A 55 -0.87 -5.97 -22.43
CA ASP A 55 0.05 -6.71 -23.30
C ASP A 55 -0.55 -7.04 -24.68
N GLY A 56 -1.73 -6.51 -25.00
CA GLY A 56 -2.43 -6.75 -26.26
C GLY A 56 -3.03 -8.15 -26.44
N THR A 57 -2.96 -9.02 -25.43
CA THR A 57 -3.54 -10.38 -25.49
C THR A 57 -5.06 -10.40 -25.28
N CYS A 58 -5.62 -9.36 -24.66
CA CYS A 58 -7.06 -9.20 -24.50
C CYS A 58 -7.68 -8.46 -25.70
N PRO A 59 -8.96 -8.74 -26.05
CA PRO A 59 -9.67 -8.03 -27.11
C PRO A 59 -9.74 -6.50 -26.90
N ALA A 60 -9.96 -5.76 -27.99
CA ALA A 60 -10.11 -4.30 -27.93
C ALA A 60 -11.16 -3.86 -26.89
N GLY A 61 -10.80 -2.85 -26.09
CA GLY A 61 -11.65 -2.37 -24.98
C GLY A 61 -11.53 -3.17 -23.69
N LYS A 62 -10.72 -4.23 -23.65
CA LYS A 62 -10.41 -5.00 -22.44
C LYS A 62 -8.93 -4.85 -22.06
N ILE A 63 -8.63 -5.09 -20.79
CA ILE A 63 -7.28 -5.12 -20.23
C ILE A 63 -7.10 -6.39 -19.42
N LYS A 64 -5.88 -6.94 -19.38
CA LYS A 64 -5.60 -8.15 -18.61
C LYS A 64 -5.56 -7.80 -17.12
N LEU A 65 -6.32 -8.52 -16.32
CA LEU A 65 -6.27 -8.46 -14.86
C LEU A 65 -5.55 -9.71 -14.36
N VAL A 66 -4.39 -9.52 -13.75
CA VAL A 66 -3.62 -10.57 -13.08
C VAL A 66 -3.90 -10.46 -11.58
N THR A 67 -4.41 -11.55 -10.99
CA THR A 67 -4.76 -11.62 -9.57
C THR A 67 -3.93 -12.70 -8.89
N GLY A 68 -3.35 -12.41 -7.72
CA GLY A 68 -2.76 -13.45 -6.88
C GLY A 68 -3.87 -14.28 -6.23
N ALA A 69 -4.14 -15.47 -6.75
CA ALA A 69 -5.29 -16.27 -6.33
C ALA A 69 -5.04 -16.94 -4.97
N GLN A 70 -3.94 -17.69 -4.85
CA GLN A 70 -3.62 -18.49 -3.66
C GLN A 70 -2.10 -18.66 -3.51
N LEU A 71 -1.65 -19.03 -2.32
CA LEU A 71 -0.25 -19.39 -2.05
C LEU A 71 -0.13 -20.91 -2.06
N ASN A 72 0.86 -21.45 -2.79
CA ASN A 72 1.24 -22.85 -2.75
C ASN A 72 2.73 -23.00 -2.39
N GLN A 73 3.24 -24.23 -2.40
CA GLN A 73 4.64 -24.54 -2.06
C GLN A 73 5.67 -23.86 -2.98
N ASN A 74 5.25 -23.45 -4.19
CA ASN A 74 6.08 -22.78 -5.20
C ASN A 74 5.86 -21.25 -5.23
N GLY A 75 5.02 -20.71 -4.35
CA GLY A 75 4.72 -19.28 -4.27
C GLY A 75 3.28 -18.92 -4.65
N VAL A 76 3.08 -17.68 -5.08
CA VAL A 76 1.73 -17.16 -5.37
C VAL A 76 1.26 -17.60 -6.76
N VAL A 77 0.13 -18.31 -6.80
CA VAL A 77 -0.56 -18.72 -8.02
C VAL A 77 -1.24 -17.51 -8.65
N ARG A 78 -0.97 -17.28 -9.93
CA ARG A 78 -1.57 -16.18 -10.71
C ARG A 78 -2.85 -16.65 -11.39
N SER A 79 -3.90 -15.83 -11.34
CA SER A 79 -5.13 -16.00 -12.12
C SER A 79 -5.29 -14.82 -13.08
N ILE A 80 -5.59 -15.12 -14.35
CA ILE A 80 -5.62 -14.14 -15.43
C ILE A 80 -7.05 -14.03 -15.97
N THR A 81 -7.56 -12.81 -16.10
CA THR A 81 -8.90 -12.58 -16.69
C THR A 81 -8.91 -11.27 -17.48
N CYS A 82 -9.56 -11.24 -18.65
CA CYS A 82 -9.75 -10.00 -19.39
C CYS A 82 -10.96 -9.24 -18.85
N VAL A 83 -10.74 -8.04 -18.33
CA VAL A 83 -11.80 -7.16 -17.79
C VAL A 83 -11.97 -5.92 -18.66
N PRO A 84 -13.14 -5.24 -18.64
CA PRO A 84 -13.30 -3.96 -19.33
C PRO A 84 -12.24 -2.95 -18.89
N ARG A 85 -11.68 -2.21 -19.84
CA ARG A 85 -10.72 -1.14 -19.55
C ARG A 85 -11.49 0.02 -18.92
N PHE A 86 -11.35 0.21 -17.61
CA PHE A 86 -11.94 1.37 -16.92
C PHE A 86 -11.22 2.64 -17.40
N ALA A 87 -11.87 3.40 -18.27
CA ALA A 87 -11.47 4.78 -18.53
C ALA A 87 -11.73 5.59 -17.25
N LYS A 88 -10.72 6.28 -16.71
CA LYS A 88 -10.98 7.32 -15.71
C LYS A 88 -11.89 8.35 -16.36
N LYS A 89 -12.99 8.68 -15.69
CA LYS A 89 -13.89 9.77 -16.08
C LYS A 89 -13.22 11.11 -15.81
#